data_AF-A0A1G6XT76-F1
#
_entry.id   AF-A0A1G6XT76-F1
#
_cell.length_a   1.000
_cell.length_b   1.000
_cell.length_c   1.000
_cell.angle_alpha   90.00
_cell.angle_beta   90.00
_cell.angle_gamma   90.00
#
_symmetry.space_group_name_H-M   'P 1'
#
loop_
_entity.id
_entity.type
_entity.pdbx_description
1 polymer ?
#
loop_
_entity_poly.entity_id
_entity_poly.type
_entity_poly.pdbx_seq_one_letter_code
_entity_poly.pdbx_strand_id
1 'polypeptide(L)'
;MTTPRAINAALMLLVASGGAVFLAVGVAVAQPNPSSDTAIPADGPDYGVNETRFPLLWSDDLDQQNRSSDEFEDTISSAPEFSTRLAGSTDVPFEKPIDDVERWNSGDLQDFDPGGEKTSVHPERAHLEDGLYIRDAYTSIVAVQPSTVLHSGNTSTRYITPDGEVLAIADYRVRVPDDDTSGSVRHHWSIAETAVDTVVLQTESWTLDADHGHLSTLEYRRLSGAQNLTVEATVTARLRHEIRTCTDYNSTIGSCEGSWETEIDYPTEQVTATDSRHAVVSQIDDRGGKRVTFENDPTHTGVVIHPGTRWAAIDVGGDARLRGNWRFYSAGV
;
A
#
# COMPACT_ATOMS: atom_id res chain seq x y z
N MET A 1 62.32 -7.51 -34.72
CA MET A 1 60.91 -7.83 -34.45
C MET A 1 60.61 -7.39 -33.03
N THR A 2 59.89 -6.27 -32.96
CA THR A 2 59.15 -5.66 -31.84
C THR A 2 59.51 -6.04 -30.39
N THR A 3 60.27 -5.12 -29.78
CA THR A 3 60.35 -4.84 -28.34
C THR A 3 59.09 -4.07 -27.84
N PRO A 4 58.91 -3.97 -26.51
CA PRO A 4 57.64 -3.74 -25.81
C PRO A 4 57.45 -2.29 -25.30
N ARG A 5 56.43 -2.14 -24.43
CA ARG A 5 56.25 -1.15 -23.33
C ARG A 5 55.54 0.19 -23.62
N ALA A 6 54.58 0.43 -22.71
CA ALA A 6 54.40 1.61 -21.86
C ALA A 6 53.58 2.82 -22.38
N ILE A 7 52.53 3.09 -21.61
CA ILE A 7 52.24 4.35 -20.88
C ILE A 7 52.77 5.64 -21.53
N ASN A 8 51.86 6.56 -21.92
CA ASN A 8 51.86 7.93 -21.39
C ASN A 8 50.74 8.83 -21.97
N ALA A 9 50.18 9.61 -21.05
CA ALA A 9 49.90 11.05 -21.12
C ALA A 9 48.94 11.63 -22.18
N ALA A 10 47.83 12.15 -21.63
CA ALA A 10 47.37 13.53 -21.72
C ALA A 10 47.17 14.17 -23.10
N LEU A 11 45.93 14.62 -23.35
CA LEU A 11 45.72 15.93 -23.96
C LEU A 11 44.48 16.59 -23.37
N MET A 12 44.72 17.64 -22.57
CA MET A 12 43.73 18.69 -22.31
C MET A 12 43.37 19.37 -23.63
N LEU A 13 42.08 19.51 -23.92
CA LEU A 13 41.58 20.67 -24.64
C LEU A 13 40.41 21.27 -23.87
N LEU A 14 40.68 22.44 -23.33
CA LEU A 14 39.74 23.36 -22.71
C LEU A 14 39.21 24.26 -23.84
N VAL A 15 37.93 24.15 -24.17
CA VAL A 15 37.19 25.24 -24.82
C VAL A 15 35.85 25.37 -24.10
N ALA A 16 35.71 26.48 -23.40
CA ALA A 16 34.48 26.94 -22.79
C ALA A 16 33.51 27.47 -23.86
N SER A 17 32.23 27.11 -23.79
CA SER A 17 31.11 28.02 -24.03
C SER A 17 29.80 27.32 -23.66
N GLY A 18 28.92 28.07 -22.99
CA GLY A 18 27.78 27.54 -22.26
C GLY A 18 26.67 26.94 -23.12
N GLY A 19 26.03 25.93 -22.54
CA GLY A 19 24.75 25.38 -22.97
C GLY A 19 24.20 24.54 -21.83
N ALA A 20 22.99 24.87 -21.36
CA ALA A 20 22.31 24.12 -20.32
C ALA A 20 22.18 22.64 -20.72
N VAL A 21 22.80 21.74 -19.96
CA VAL A 21 22.59 20.30 -20.10
C VAL A 21 21.30 19.96 -19.37
N PHE A 22 20.22 19.83 -20.13
CA PHE A 22 19.06 19.07 -19.70
C PHE A 22 19.50 17.61 -19.58
N LEU A 23 19.76 17.15 -18.36
CA LEU A 23 19.84 15.72 -18.07
C LEU A 23 18.42 15.16 -18.21
N ALA A 24 18.13 14.66 -19.41
CA ALA A 24 17.02 13.75 -19.63
C ALA A 24 17.32 12.47 -18.82
N VAL A 25 16.82 12.41 -17.60
CA VAL A 25 16.76 11.16 -16.84
C VAL A 25 15.75 10.28 -17.59
N GLY A 26 16.28 9.36 -18.39
CA GLY A 26 15.47 8.33 -19.02
C GLY A 26 14.81 7.52 -17.92
N VAL A 27 13.48 7.66 -17.79
CA VAL A 27 12.66 6.75 -17.01
C VAL A 27 12.74 5.42 -17.75
N ALA A 28 13.60 4.53 -17.28
CA ALA A 28 13.56 3.14 -17.69
C ALA A 28 12.23 2.58 -17.17
N VAL A 29 11.24 2.54 -18.06
CA VAL A 29 10.01 1.78 -17.83
C VAL A 29 10.46 0.32 -17.79
N ALA A 30 10.63 -0.22 -16.59
CA ALA A 30 10.85 -1.64 -16.41
C ALA A 30 9.63 -2.36 -16.99
N GLN A 31 9.85 -3.16 -18.02
CA GLN A 31 8.82 -4.04 -18.55
C GLN A 31 8.36 -4.98 -17.42
N PRO A 32 7.05 -5.16 -17.21
CA PRO A 32 6.55 -6.11 -16.24
C PRO A 32 7.03 -7.51 -16.61
N ASN A 33 7.59 -8.21 -15.62
CA ASN A 33 8.03 -9.59 -15.70
C ASN A 33 6.76 -10.47 -15.79
N PRO A 34 6.54 -11.27 -16.85
CA PRO A 34 5.27 -11.98 -17.08
C PRO A 34 5.27 -13.35 -16.40
N SER A 35 5.39 -13.38 -15.07
CA SER A 35 5.33 -14.64 -14.32
C SER A 35 5.04 -14.41 -12.85
N SER A 36 3.78 -14.10 -12.57
CA SER A 36 3.09 -14.41 -11.31
C SER A 36 1.68 -14.80 -11.73
N ASP A 37 1.26 -16.02 -11.43
CA ASP A 37 -0.05 -16.58 -11.79
C ASP A 37 -1.16 -15.62 -11.38
N THR A 38 -1.76 -14.94 -12.34
CA THR A 38 -2.97 -14.11 -12.23
C THR A 38 -4.18 -15.04 -12.19
N ALA A 39 -4.31 -15.76 -11.08
CA ALA A 39 -5.43 -16.65 -10.80
C ALA A 39 -6.12 -16.21 -9.51
N ILE A 40 -7.43 -16.43 -9.44
CA ILE A 40 -8.22 -16.31 -8.21
C ILE A 40 -7.49 -17.06 -7.08
N PRO A 41 -7.21 -16.41 -5.93
CA PRO A 41 -6.50 -17.04 -4.82
C PRO A 41 -7.18 -18.33 -4.34
N ALA A 42 -6.36 -19.35 -4.09
CA ALA A 42 -6.82 -20.68 -3.71
C ALA A 42 -7.21 -20.81 -2.23
N ASP A 43 -6.92 -19.78 -1.44
CA ASP A 43 -7.18 -19.66 -0.01
C ASP A 43 -8.57 -19.10 0.32
N GLY A 44 -9.34 -18.63 -0.66
CA GLY A 44 -10.72 -18.17 -0.46
C GLY A 44 -11.81 -19.13 -0.98
N PRO A 45 -13.10 -18.80 -0.74
CA PRO A 45 -13.59 -17.63 -0.01
C PRO A 45 -13.32 -17.73 1.50
N ASP A 46 -12.87 -16.63 2.11
CA ASP A 46 -12.66 -16.51 3.57
C ASP A 46 -13.19 -15.16 4.10
N TYR A 47 -12.98 -14.90 5.39
CA TYR A 47 -13.35 -13.70 6.15
C TYR A 47 -14.84 -13.38 6.10
N GLY A 48 -15.69 -14.35 5.72
CA GLY A 48 -17.13 -14.17 5.55
C GLY A 48 -17.52 -13.53 4.21
N VAL A 49 -16.64 -13.56 3.19
CA VAL A 49 -16.99 -13.21 1.81
C VAL A 49 -17.87 -14.31 1.21
N ASN A 50 -18.90 -13.91 0.45
CA ASN A 50 -19.82 -14.86 -0.17
C ASN A 50 -19.13 -15.68 -1.28
N GLU A 51 -19.34 -17.00 -1.30
CA GLU A 51 -18.73 -17.92 -2.27
C GLU A 51 -19.02 -17.56 -3.74
N THR A 52 -20.18 -16.96 -4.02
CA THR A 52 -20.55 -16.51 -5.38
C THR A 52 -19.99 -15.13 -5.73
N ARG A 53 -19.55 -14.35 -4.74
CA ARG A 53 -18.93 -13.03 -4.96
C ARG A 53 -17.41 -13.06 -4.94
N PHE A 54 -16.81 -13.94 -4.15
CA PHE A 54 -15.35 -14.05 -4.03
C PHE A 54 -14.63 -14.16 -5.38
N PRO A 55 -15.06 -15.02 -6.33
CA PRO A 55 -14.39 -15.10 -7.63
C PRO A 55 -14.43 -13.78 -8.40
N LEU A 56 -15.46 -12.95 -8.19
CA LEU A 56 -15.68 -11.71 -8.92
C LEU A 56 -14.84 -10.54 -8.39
N LEU A 57 -14.12 -10.71 -7.26
CA LEU A 57 -13.30 -9.64 -6.65
C LEU A 57 -11.96 -9.44 -7.38
N TRP A 58 -11.54 -10.43 -8.16
CA TRP A 58 -10.21 -10.53 -8.74
C TRP A 58 -10.23 -10.08 -10.19
N SER A 59 -10.33 -8.77 -10.40
CA SER A 59 -10.23 -8.16 -11.73
C SER A 59 -8.76 -7.93 -12.12
N ASP A 60 -8.46 -7.83 -13.43
CA ASP A 60 -7.10 -7.77 -14.00
C ASP A 60 -6.36 -9.12 -13.96
N ASP A 61 -7.10 -10.22 -13.80
CA ASP A 61 -6.57 -11.57 -13.95
C ASP A 61 -6.45 -11.97 -15.44
N LEU A 62 -5.81 -13.11 -15.72
CA LEU A 62 -5.68 -13.57 -17.11
C LEU A 62 -6.96 -14.26 -17.56
N ASP A 63 -7.80 -13.52 -18.27
CA ASP A 63 -9.01 -14.05 -18.90
C ASP A 63 -8.72 -15.22 -19.86
N GLN A 64 -9.48 -16.30 -19.72
CA GLN A 64 -9.41 -17.44 -20.62
C GLN A 64 -10.07 -17.09 -21.96
N GLN A 65 -9.25 -16.75 -22.96
CA GLN A 65 -9.67 -16.16 -24.24
C GLN A 65 -10.52 -17.06 -25.17
N ASN A 66 -11.04 -18.22 -24.72
CA ASN A 66 -11.75 -19.14 -25.63
C ASN A 66 -12.81 -20.02 -24.95
N ARG A 67 -13.51 -19.52 -23.94
CA ARG A 67 -14.67 -20.24 -23.39
C ARG A 67 -15.87 -20.12 -24.33
N SER A 68 -16.45 -21.26 -24.72
CA SER A 68 -17.65 -21.27 -25.55
C SER A 68 -18.90 -21.00 -24.71
N SER A 69 -19.96 -20.43 -25.30
CA SER A 69 -21.26 -20.25 -24.63
C SER A 69 -21.83 -21.57 -24.09
N ASP A 70 -21.52 -22.69 -24.75
CA ASP A 70 -22.01 -24.03 -24.40
C ASP A 70 -21.43 -24.52 -23.05
N GLU A 71 -20.27 -23.99 -22.65
CA GLU A 71 -19.69 -24.24 -21.32
C GLU A 71 -20.50 -23.58 -20.20
N PHE A 72 -21.30 -22.55 -20.48
CA PHE A 72 -22.16 -21.91 -19.47
C PHE A 72 -23.55 -22.54 -19.37
N GLU A 73 -24.04 -23.20 -20.41
CA GLU A 73 -25.40 -23.76 -20.47
C GLU A 73 -25.47 -25.25 -20.06
N ASP A 74 -24.50 -26.08 -20.48
CA ASP A 74 -24.62 -27.54 -20.32
C ASP A 74 -23.81 -28.13 -19.14
N THR A 75 -22.91 -27.35 -18.53
CA THR A 75 -21.84 -27.90 -17.66
C THR A 75 -21.71 -27.23 -16.29
N ILE A 76 -22.61 -26.34 -15.89
CA ILE A 76 -22.52 -25.62 -14.60
C ILE A 76 -23.38 -26.31 -13.53
N SER A 77 -22.74 -26.81 -12.48
CA SER A 77 -23.38 -27.57 -11.41
C SER A 77 -23.86 -26.69 -10.25
N SER A 78 -23.40 -25.44 -10.15
CA SER A 78 -23.75 -24.54 -9.04
C SER A 78 -23.51 -23.04 -9.34
N ALA A 79 -24.10 -22.16 -8.52
CA ALA A 79 -23.90 -20.71 -8.64
C ALA A 79 -22.44 -20.26 -8.37
N PRO A 80 -21.69 -20.80 -7.39
CA PRO A 80 -20.27 -20.47 -7.22
C PRO A 80 -19.44 -20.87 -8.44
N GLU A 81 -19.71 -22.05 -9.01
CA GLU A 81 -19.03 -22.49 -10.23
C GLU A 81 -19.32 -21.55 -11.42
N PHE A 82 -20.56 -21.06 -11.54
CA PHE A 82 -20.88 -20.01 -12.52
C PHE A 82 -20.02 -18.77 -12.32
N SER A 83 -19.95 -18.25 -11.08
CA SER A 83 -19.17 -17.04 -10.78
C SER A 83 -17.69 -17.21 -11.06
N THR A 84 -17.09 -18.34 -10.69
CA THR A 84 -15.69 -18.65 -11.01
C THR A 84 -15.47 -18.73 -12.52
N ARG A 85 -16.44 -19.30 -13.26
CA ARG A 85 -16.35 -19.35 -14.72
C ARG A 85 -16.49 -17.98 -15.37
N LEU A 86 -17.37 -17.14 -14.83
CA LEU A 86 -17.56 -15.77 -15.29
C LEU A 86 -16.28 -14.95 -15.06
N ALA A 87 -15.78 -14.93 -13.82
CA ALA A 87 -14.56 -14.20 -13.45
C ALA A 87 -13.37 -14.60 -14.33
N GLY A 88 -13.08 -15.90 -14.47
CA GLY A 88 -11.95 -16.33 -15.32
C GLY A 88 -12.19 -16.20 -16.84
N SER A 89 -13.30 -15.56 -17.28
CA SER A 89 -13.58 -15.28 -18.69
C SER A 89 -13.67 -13.79 -19.00
N THR A 90 -13.98 -12.97 -17.99
CA THR A 90 -14.07 -11.52 -18.09
C THR A 90 -14.04 -10.91 -16.69
N ASP A 91 -13.43 -9.73 -16.60
CA ASP A 91 -13.61 -8.83 -15.47
C ASP A 91 -15.09 -8.43 -15.30
N VAL A 92 -15.57 -8.44 -14.06
CA VAL A 92 -16.94 -8.02 -13.71
C VAL A 92 -16.91 -6.65 -13.04
N PRO A 93 -17.41 -5.58 -13.69
CA PRO A 93 -17.47 -4.27 -13.07
C PRO A 93 -18.59 -4.19 -12.02
N PHE A 94 -18.34 -3.46 -10.95
CA PHE A 94 -19.35 -3.11 -9.94
C PHE A 94 -19.77 -1.64 -10.08
N GLU A 95 -21.06 -1.38 -9.89
CA GLU A 95 -21.63 -0.02 -9.98
C GLU A 95 -21.12 0.93 -8.89
N LYS A 96 -20.69 0.36 -7.76
CA LYS A 96 -20.08 1.04 -6.61
C LYS A 96 -19.10 0.09 -5.93
N PRO A 97 -18.14 0.59 -5.13
CA PRO A 97 -17.38 -0.25 -4.21
C PRO A 97 -18.31 -1.16 -3.41
N ILE A 98 -17.96 -2.45 -3.33
CA ILE A 98 -18.72 -3.45 -2.58
C ILE A 98 -18.00 -3.82 -1.30
N ASP A 99 -18.76 -4.00 -0.22
CA ASP A 99 -18.25 -4.29 1.12
C ASP A 99 -17.42 -5.59 1.19
N ASP A 100 -17.58 -6.51 0.22
CA ASP A 100 -16.82 -7.76 0.19
C ASP A 100 -15.32 -7.54 -0.06
N VAL A 101 -14.95 -6.49 -0.82
CA VAL A 101 -13.53 -6.13 -1.01
C VAL A 101 -12.95 -5.61 0.29
N GLU A 102 -13.69 -4.78 1.03
CA GLU A 102 -13.26 -4.23 2.31
C GLU A 102 -13.07 -5.35 3.34
N ARG A 103 -14.04 -6.29 3.38
CA ARG A 103 -13.98 -7.46 4.25
C ARG A 103 -12.78 -8.34 3.96
N TRP A 104 -12.48 -8.58 2.68
CA TRP A 104 -11.30 -9.32 2.28
C TRP A 104 -10.02 -8.60 2.71
N ASN A 105 -9.86 -7.32 2.36
CA ASN A 105 -8.66 -6.53 2.71
C ASN A 105 -8.43 -6.46 4.22
N SER A 106 -9.48 -6.28 5.02
CA SER A 106 -9.39 -6.24 6.48
C SER A 106 -9.05 -7.60 7.09
N GLY A 107 -9.47 -8.71 6.45
CA GLY A 107 -9.08 -10.06 6.84
C GLY A 107 -7.64 -10.37 6.47
N ASP A 108 -7.25 -10.07 5.23
CA ASP A 108 -5.88 -10.24 4.72
C ASP A 108 -4.87 -9.42 5.53
N LEU A 109 -5.25 -8.21 5.97
CA LEU A 109 -4.45 -7.41 6.91
C LEU A 109 -4.21 -8.14 8.24
N GLN A 110 -5.21 -8.86 8.76
CA GLN A 110 -5.10 -9.60 10.03
C GLN A 110 -4.23 -10.85 9.91
N ASP A 111 -4.10 -11.39 8.71
CA ASP A 111 -3.27 -12.56 8.43
C ASP A 111 -1.79 -12.21 8.23
N PHE A 112 -1.46 -10.91 8.13
CA PHE A 112 -0.07 -10.47 8.07
C PHE A 112 0.67 -10.77 9.39
N ASP A 113 1.68 -11.63 9.29
CA ASP A 113 2.57 -12.00 10.39
C ASP A 113 3.91 -11.23 10.27
N PRO A 114 4.16 -10.22 11.13
CA PRO A 114 5.40 -9.46 11.11
C PRO A 114 6.60 -10.33 11.54
N GLY A 115 7.78 -10.05 11.00
CA GLY A 115 8.99 -10.83 11.29
C GLY A 115 9.61 -10.59 12.67
N GLY A 116 9.04 -9.65 13.44
CA GLY A 116 9.47 -9.28 14.78
C GLY A 116 10.87 -8.66 14.81
N GLU A 117 11.54 -8.67 15.96
CA GLU A 117 12.77 -7.88 16.14
C GLU A 117 13.96 -8.32 15.27
N LYS A 118 13.93 -9.52 14.68
CA LYS A 118 15.08 -10.12 13.99
C LYS A 118 14.96 -10.14 12.47
N THR A 119 13.75 -9.97 11.95
CA THR A 119 13.46 -10.11 10.52
C THR A 119 12.38 -9.11 10.17
N SER A 120 12.52 -8.43 9.04
CA SER A 120 11.47 -7.57 8.49
C SER A 120 10.77 -8.34 7.38
N VAL A 121 9.45 -8.52 7.48
CA VAL A 121 8.61 -9.09 6.43
C VAL A 121 8.00 -7.94 5.66
N HIS A 122 8.31 -7.81 4.37
CA HIS A 122 7.91 -6.65 3.58
C HIS A 122 7.51 -7.01 2.14
N PRO A 123 6.62 -6.23 1.50
CA PRO A 123 6.36 -6.34 0.07
C PRO A 123 7.63 -6.15 -0.76
N GLU A 124 7.73 -6.84 -1.90
CA GLU A 124 8.94 -6.80 -2.77
C GLU A 124 9.33 -5.37 -3.20
N ARG A 125 8.34 -4.47 -3.34
CA ARG A 125 8.53 -3.08 -3.78
C ARG A 125 8.47 -2.05 -2.64
N ALA A 126 8.52 -2.50 -1.37
CA ALA A 126 8.56 -1.58 -0.24
C ALA A 126 9.83 -0.72 -0.26
N HIS A 127 9.70 0.55 0.07
CA HIS A 127 10.85 1.42 0.30
C HIS A 127 11.34 1.20 1.72
N LEU A 128 12.60 0.79 1.87
CA LEU A 128 13.20 0.44 3.15
C LEU A 128 14.10 1.56 3.64
N GLU A 129 14.01 1.85 4.94
CA GLU A 129 14.85 2.81 5.65
C GLU A 129 15.77 2.10 6.64
N ASP A 130 17.00 2.61 6.76
CA ASP A 130 18.06 2.01 7.55
C ASP A 130 18.66 3.04 8.52
N GLY A 131 18.76 2.64 9.79
CA GLY A 131 19.43 3.37 10.86
C GLY A 131 20.73 2.69 11.33
N LEU A 132 21.25 3.13 12.46
CA LEU A 132 22.37 2.53 13.16
C LEU A 132 22.00 1.14 13.68
N TYR A 133 20.94 1.03 14.48
CA TYR A 133 20.41 -0.18 15.09
C TYR A 133 19.13 -0.67 14.41
N ILE A 134 18.32 0.19 13.80
CA ILE A 134 17.13 -0.20 13.05
C ILE A 134 17.53 -0.52 11.60
N ARG A 135 16.96 -1.59 11.01
CA ARG A 135 17.17 -1.98 9.61
C ARG A 135 15.88 -2.40 8.96
N ASP A 136 15.82 -2.24 7.65
CA ASP A 136 14.69 -2.65 6.80
C ASP A 136 13.34 -2.14 7.34
N ALA A 137 13.34 -0.94 7.93
CA ALA A 137 12.14 -0.31 8.45
C ALA A 137 11.30 0.21 7.28
N TYR A 138 10.02 -0.10 7.26
CA TYR A 138 9.13 0.38 6.22
C TYR A 138 7.70 0.58 6.73
N THR A 139 6.92 1.28 5.92
CA THR A 139 5.45 1.23 5.96
C THR A 139 4.93 1.04 4.55
N SER A 140 3.80 0.36 4.39
CA SER A 140 3.10 0.28 3.11
C SER A 140 1.60 0.42 3.27
N ILE A 141 0.99 1.22 2.41
CA ILE A 141 -0.46 1.30 2.26
C ILE A 141 -0.92 0.09 1.44
N VAL A 142 -1.61 -0.84 2.10
CA VAL A 142 -2.14 -2.05 1.47
C VAL A 142 -3.49 -1.79 0.81
N ALA A 143 -4.34 -0.97 1.45
CA ALA A 143 -5.64 -0.59 0.89
C ALA A 143 -6.04 0.83 1.27
N VAL A 144 -6.80 1.46 0.39
CA VAL A 144 -7.59 2.66 0.69
C VAL A 144 -9.03 2.30 0.37
N GLN A 145 -9.92 2.35 1.34
CA GLN A 145 -11.28 1.85 1.17
C GLN A 145 -12.35 2.78 1.77
N PRO A 146 -13.55 2.83 1.16
CA PRO A 146 -13.87 2.30 -0.18
C PRO A 146 -13.08 3.04 -1.27
N SER A 147 -12.66 2.31 -2.31
CA SER A 147 -12.08 2.95 -3.49
C SER A 147 -12.43 2.26 -4.81
N THR A 148 -12.29 3.01 -5.90
CA THR A 148 -12.45 2.52 -7.27
C THR A 148 -11.30 3.03 -8.11
N VAL A 149 -10.64 2.14 -8.85
CA VAL A 149 -9.60 2.55 -9.81
C VAL A 149 -10.21 2.61 -11.20
N LEU A 150 -10.22 3.80 -11.80
CA LEU A 150 -10.62 3.99 -13.19
C LEU A 150 -9.39 3.89 -14.08
N HIS A 151 -9.38 2.90 -14.97
CA HIS A 151 -8.40 2.78 -16.05
C HIS A 151 -8.92 3.50 -17.30
N SER A 152 -8.14 4.45 -17.82
CA SER A 152 -8.49 5.25 -19.00
C SER A 152 -7.26 5.41 -19.90
N GLY A 153 -7.15 4.56 -20.92
CA GLY A 153 -5.95 4.47 -21.75
C GLY A 153 -4.77 3.97 -20.90
N ASN A 154 -3.64 4.69 -20.93
CA ASN A 154 -2.45 4.34 -20.14
C ASN A 154 -2.43 4.97 -18.74
N THR A 155 -3.56 5.56 -18.30
CA THR A 155 -3.65 6.28 -17.03
C THR A 155 -4.68 5.63 -16.12
N SER A 156 -4.32 5.44 -14.86
CA SER A 156 -5.23 4.97 -13.81
C SER A 156 -5.50 6.11 -12.83
N THR A 157 -6.74 6.24 -12.35
CA THR A 157 -7.13 7.23 -11.32
C THR A 157 -7.90 6.53 -10.21
N ARG A 158 -7.42 6.65 -8.97
CA ARG A 158 -8.12 6.13 -7.79
C ARG A 158 -9.13 7.16 -7.28
N TYR A 159 -10.37 6.73 -7.17
CA TYR A 159 -11.46 7.47 -6.55
C TYR A 159 -11.74 6.93 -5.17
N ILE A 160 -11.96 7.83 -4.21
CA ILE A 160 -12.32 7.50 -2.82
C ILE A 160 -13.56 8.28 -2.40
N THR A 161 -14.23 7.80 -1.37
CA THR A 161 -15.29 8.56 -0.69
C THR A 161 -14.68 9.67 0.18
N PRO A 162 -15.49 10.62 0.71
CA PRO A 162 -15.02 11.65 1.63
C PRO A 162 -14.61 11.10 2.99
N ASP A 163 -15.23 10.00 3.38
CA ASP A 163 -15.05 9.29 4.64
C ASP A 163 -14.70 7.83 4.32
N GLY A 164 -13.70 7.28 4.99
CA GLY A 164 -13.22 5.92 4.76
C GLY A 164 -11.98 5.63 5.59
N GLU A 165 -11.22 4.62 5.20
CA GLU A 165 -10.03 4.17 5.93
C GLU A 165 -8.86 3.82 5.01
N VAL A 166 -7.66 3.83 5.60
CA VAL A 166 -6.41 3.39 5.01
C VAL A 166 -5.88 2.25 5.86
N LEU A 167 -5.70 1.09 5.23
CA LEU A 167 -5.05 -0.05 5.84
C LEU A 167 -3.56 0.02 5.53
N ALA A 168 -2.74 -0.09 6.57
CA ALA A 168 -1.29 -0.03 6.46
C ALA A 168 -0.62 -1.12 7.28
N ILE A 169 0.52 -1.57 6.77
CA ILE A 169 1.45 -2.44 7.48
C ILE A 169 2.78 -1.72 7.68
N ALA A 170 3.47 -2.06 8.75
CA ALA A 170 4.83 -1.64 9.03
C ALA A 170 5.59 -2.78 9.68
N ASP A 171 6.87 -2.92 9.33
CA ASP A 171 7.76 -3.86 9.99
C ASP A 171 9.20 -3.37 9.90
N TYR A 172 10.07 -3.99 10.68
CA TYR A 172 11.47 -3.63 10.80
C TYR A 172 12.25 -4.78 11.43
N ARG A 173 13.58 -4.67 11.46
CA ARG A 173 14.41 -5.50 12.34
C ARG A 173 15.46 -4.68 13.06
N VAL A 174 15.98 -5.23 14.14
CA VAL A 174 17.02 -4.62 14.97
C VAL A 174 18.35 -5.33 14.73
N ARG A 175 19.36 -4.53 14.38
CA ARG A 175 20.76 -4.92 14.32
C ARG A 175 21.44 -4.58 15.64
N VAL A 176 21.51 -5.59 16.50
CA VAL A 176 22.28 -5.51 17.76
C VAL A 176 23.78 -5.60 17.44
N PRO A 177 24.63 -4.71 17.99
CA PRO A 177 26.08 -4.84 17.87
C PRO A 177 26.59 -6.16 18.46
N ASP A 178 27.71 -6.65 17.95
CA ASP A 178 28.36 -7.84 18.50
C ASP A 178 28.91 -7.56 19.91
N ASP A 179 28.82 -8.55 20.79
CA ASP A 179 29.45 -8.50 22.11
C ASP A 179 30.98 -8.52 21.98
N ASP A 180 31.66 -7.72 22.80
CA ASP A 180 33.11 -7.84 23.04
C ASP A 180 33.34 -8.44 24.43
N THR A 181 33.74 -9.70 24.47
CA THR A 181 33.96 -10.44 25.73
C THR A 181 35.43 -10.58 26.10
N SER A 182 36.31 -9.87 25.41
CA SER A 182 37.77 -9.99 25.55
C SER A 182 38.38 -8.83 26.34
N GLY A 183 39.55 -9.06 26.95
CA GLY A 183 40.30 -7.99 27.62
C GLY A 183 39.71 -7.53 28.97
N SER A 184 40.19 -6.37 29.42
CA SER A 184 39.85 -5.73 30.70
C SER A 184 38.55 -4.91 30.65
N VAL A 185 38.04 -4.60 29.46
CA VAL A 185 36.77 -3.91 29.23
C VAL A 185 35.97 -4.78 28.27
N ARG A 186 34.73 -5.11 28.65
CA ARG A 186 33.84 -5.97 27.89
C ARG A 186 32.53 -5.26 27.63
N HIS A 187 31.95 -5.49 26.46
CA HIS A 187 30.68 -4.90 26.04
C HIS A 187 29.68 -6.02 25.75
N HIS A 188 28.51 -5.93 26.37
CA HIS A 188 27.39 -6.83 26.07
C HIS A 188 26.20 -6.01 25.59
N TRP A 189 25.57 -6.45 24.52
CA TRP A 189 24.46 -5.78 23.88
C TRP A 189 23.23 -6.68 23.86
N SER A 190 22.07 -6.09 24.12
CA SER A 190 20.79 -6.77 24.00
C SER A 190 19.70 -5.78 23.63
N ILE A 191 18.60 -6.26 23.08
CA ILE A 191 17.42 -5.44 22.85
C ILE A 191 16.75 -5.23 24.21
N ALA A 192 16.52 -3.97 24.58
CA ALA A 192 15.78 -3.63 25.79
C ALA A 192 14.30 -3.44 25.47
N GLU A 193 14.01 -2.72 24.39
CA GLU A 193 12.66 -2.40 23.95
C GLU A 193 12.70 -2.04 22.46
N THR A 194 11.66 -2.41 21.73
CA THR A 194 11.47 -1.94 20.37
C THR A 194 10.00 -1.99 19.99
N ALA A 195 9.57 -1.05 19.14
CA ALA A 195 8.20 -0.98 18.66
C ALA A 195 8.10 -0.18 17.35
N VAL A 196 7.05 -0.45 16.59
CA VAL A 196 6.44 0.59 15.74
C VAL A 196 5.64 1.51 16.68
N ASP A 197 6.24 2.64 17.04
CA ASP A 197 5.75 3.53 18.10
C ASP A 197 4.49 4.29 17.66
N THR A 198 4.51 4.80 16.43
CA THR A 198 3.38 5.52 15.85
C THR A 198 3.23 5.20 14.37
N VAL A 199 1.99 5.09 13.90
CA VAL A 199 1.62 5.04 12.49
C VAL A 199 0.59 6.13 12.24
N VAL A 200 0.94 7.12 11.42
CA VAL A 200 0.15 8.35 11.26
C VAL A 200 -0.34 8.47 9.82
N LEU A 201 -1.65 8.58 9.62
CA LEU A 201 -2.24 8.95 8.35
C LEU A 201 -2.34 10.48 8.27
N GLN A 202 -1.84 11.05 7.18
CA GLN A 202 -1.84 12.49 6.98
C GLN A 202 -2.06 12.87 5.51
N THR A 203 -2.50 14.10 5.32
CA THR A 203 -2.44 14.82 4.03
C THR A 203 -1.27 15.80 4.07
N GLU A 204 -1.03 16.53 2.98
CA GLU A 204 -0.03 17.63 2.98
C GLU A 204 -0.30 18.71 4.03
N SER A 205 -1.54 18.80 4.55
CA SER A 205 -2.00 19.94 5.34
C SER A 205 -2.28 19.62 6.81
N TRP A 206 -2.59 18.36 7.15
CA TRP A 206 -2.86 17.94 8.53
C TRP A 206 -2.86 16.41 8.69
N THR A 207 -2.66 15.97 9.94
CA THR A 207 -2.88 14.60 10.41
C THR A 207 -4.36 14.26 10.46
N LEU A 208 -4.73 13.13 9.87
CA LEU A 208 -6.10 12.61 9.80
C LEU A 208 -6.40 11.67 10.97
N ASP A 209 -5.50 10.72 11.21
CA ASP A 209 -5.63 9.70 12.25
C ASP A 209 -4.26 9.12 12.61
N ALA A 210 -4.19 8.41 13.74
CA ALA A 210 -2.97 7.78 14.22
C ALA A 210 -3.26 6.48 14.97
N ASP A 211 -2.35 5.52 14.81
CA ASP A 211 -2.35 4.23 15.47
C ASP A 211 -0.90 3.84 15.85
N HIS A 212 -0.68 2.58 16.23
CA HIS A 212 0.59 2.03 16.67
C HIS A 212 0.68 0.54 16.32
N GLY A 213 1.89 -0.01 16.31
CA GLY A 213 2.12 -1.42 15.97
C GLY A 213 2.27 -1.69 14.48
N HIS A 214 2.41 -2.97 14.15
CA HIS A 214 2.73 -3.44 12.78
C HIS A 214 1.55 -3.38 11.82
N LEU A 215 0.33 -3.36 12.34
CA LEU A 215 -0.91 -3.32 11.58
C LEU A 215 -1.67 -2.07 11.99
N SER A 216 -2.20 -1.32 11.03
CA SER A 216 -2.98 -0.12 11.33
C SER A 216 -4.17 0.02 10.40
N THR A 217 -5.30 0.41 10.98
CA THR A 217 -6.51 0.83 10.28
C THR A 217 -6.77 2.29 10.64
N LEU A 218 -6.53 3.19 9.69
CA LEU A 218 -6.50 4.64 9.92
C LEU A 218 -7.67 5.31 9.21
N GLU A 219 -8.52 6.01 9.95
CA GLU A 219 -9.71 6.65 9.40
C GLU A 219 -9.39 8.02 8.76
N TYR A 220 -10.16 8.39 7.74
CA TYR A 220 -10.22 9.77 7.26
C TYR A 220 -11.67 10.21 7.10
N ARG A 221 -11.91 11.52 7.29
CA ARG A 221 -13.25 12.10 7.21
C ARG A 221 -13.25 13.45 6.51
N ARG A 222 -14.34 13.72 5.79
CA ARG A 222 -14.63 14.99 5.11
C ARG A 222 -13.52 15.45 4.17
N LEU A 223 -12.84 14.51 3.52
CA LEU A 223 -11.90 14.85 2.46
C LEU A 223 -12.63 15.42 1.25
N SER A 224 -11.93 16.21 0.44
CA SER A 224 -12.47 16.76 -0.82
C SER A 224 -11.36 17.01 -1.84
N GLY A 225 -11.70 16.98 -3.13
CA GLY A 225 -10.73 17.25 -4.20
C GLY A 225 -9.66 16.16 -4.34
N ALA A 226 -8.50 16.55 -4.90
CA ALA A 226 -7.36 15.66 -5.04
C ALA A 226 -6.58 15.59 -3.71
N GLN A 227 -6.23 14.38 -3.30
CA GLN A 227 -5.57 14.09 -2.03
C GLN A 227 -4.32 13.25 -2.28
N ASN A 228 -3.28 13.51 -1.50
CA ASN A 228 -2.16 12.60 -1.35
C ASN A 228 -2.20 12.07 0.07
N LEU A 229 -2.70 10.82 0.23
CA LEU A 229 -2.77 10.15 1.51
C LEU A 229 -1.39 9.57 1.81
N THR A 230 -0.74 10.05 2.86
CA THR A 230 0.58 9.61 3.28
C THR A 230 0.46 8.92 4.63
N VAL A 231 1.00 7.71 4.72
CA VAL A 231 1.20 7.02 6.00
C VAL A 231 2.66 7.15 6.40
N GLU A 232 2.89 7.53 7.64
CA GLU A 232 4.20 7.66 8.25
C GLU A 232 4.29 6.75 9.47
N ALA A 233 5.21 5.79 9.46
CA ALA A 233 5.48 4.92 10.59
C ALA A 233 6.82 5.29 11.23
N THR A 234 6.82 5.51 12.55
CA THR A 234 8.05 5.73 13.33
C THR A 234 8.35 4.50 14.16
N VAL A 235 9.52 3.92 13.90
CA VAL A 235 10.05 2.76 14.62
C VAL A 235 11.05 3.26 15.65
N THR A 236 10.94 2.75 16.88
CA THR A 236 11.90 3.02 17.95
C THR A 236 12.60 1.73 18.36
N ALA A 237 13.91 1.79 18.56
CA ALA A 237 14.70 0.71 19.14
C ALA A 237 15.57 1.25 20.26
N ARG A 238 15.47 0.60 21.42
CA ARG A 238 16.28 0.87 22.60
C ARG A 238 17.08 -0.38 22.92
N LEU A 239 18.40 -0.25 22.88
CA LEU A 239 19.29 -1.32 23.28
C LEU A 239 19.66 -1.18 24.75
N ARG A 240 20.08 -2.27 25.37
CA ARG A 240 20.78 -2.29 26.65
C ARG A 240 22.26 -2.56 26.34
N HIS A 241 23.11 -1.61 26.71
CA HIS A 241 24.56 -1.74 26.61
C HIS A 241 25.14 -1.92 28.00
N GLU A 242 25.74 -3.07 28.27
CA GLU A 242 26.39 -3.38 29.54
C GLU A 242 27.91 -3.40 29.36
N ILE A 243 28.58 -2.44 30.00
CA ILE A 243 30.03 -2.29 30.00
C ILE A 243 30.57 -2.89 31.29
N ARG A 244 31.42 -3.90 31.20
CA ARG A 244 32.10 -4.51 32.34
C ARG A 244 33.58 -4.16 32.32
N THR A 245 34.07 -3.55 33.38
CA THR A 245 35.48 -3.14 33.52
C THR A 245 36.15 -3.87 34.68
N CYS A 246 37.32 -4.44 34.43
CA CYS A 246 38.19 -5.05 35.44
C CYS A 246 39.50 -4.28 35.53
N THR A 247 39.77 -3.66 36.68
CA THR A 247 41.01 -2.90 36.93
C THR A 247 42.23 -3.81 37.12
N ASP A 248 42.01 -5.01 37.68
CA ASP A 248 43.05 -6.00 37.98
C ASP A 248 43.08 -7.12 36.92
N TYR A 249 43.10 -6.74 35.64
CA TYR A 249 43.07 -7.71 34.55
C TYR A 249 44.47 -8.27 34.25
N ASN A 250 44.61 -9.59 34.35
CA ASN A 250 45.83 -10.28 33.96
C ASN A 250 45.76 -10.70 32.48
N SER A 251 46.46 -9.94 31.63
CA SER A 251 46.52 -10.17 30.18
C SER A 251 47.25 -11.45 29.78
N THR A 252 48.05 -12.04 30.67
CA THR A 252 48.82 -13.27 30.37
C THR A 252 47.92 -14.51 30.44
N ILE A 253 47.02 -14.56 31.41
CA ILE A 253 46.08 -15.69 31.59
C ILE A 253 44.66 -15.38 31.09
N GLY A 254 44.40 -14.15 30.63
CA GLY A 254 43.10 -13.74 30.09
C GLY A 254 41.99 -13.67 31.14
N SER A 255 42.34 -13.35 32.40
CA SER A 255 41.40 -13.37 33.52
C SER A 255 41.45 -12.09 34.33
N CYS A 256 40.29 -11.73 34.89
CA CYS A 256 40.21 -10.72 35.94
C CYS A 256 40.63 -11.35 37.27
N GLU A 257 41.59 -10.74 37.97
CA GLU A 257 42.02 -11.18 39.31
C GLU A 257 41.22 -10.48 40.43
N GLY A 258 40.56 -9.37 40.09
CA GLY A 258 39.66 -8.61 40.98
C GLY A 258 38.16 -8.84 40.66
N SER A 259 37.34 -7.81 40.92
CA SER A 259 35.92 -7.80 40.57
C SER A 259 35.67 -7.06 39.26
N TRP A 260 34.59 -7.43 38.57
CA TRP A 260 34.05 -6.65 37.46
C TRP A 260 33.15 -5.54 37.97
N GLU A 261 33.47 -4.30 37.63
CA GLU A 261 32.55 -3.16 37.74
C GLU A 261 31.63 -3.16 36.52
N THR A 262 30.35 -2.84 36.73
CA THR A 262 29.33 -2.88 35.66
C THR A 262 28.67 -1.52 35.52
N GLU A 263 28.72 -0.97 34.32
CA GLU A 263 27.98 0.21 33.88
C GLU A 263 26.94 -0.23 32.84
N ILE A 264 25.75 0.35 32.89
CA ILE A 264 24.67 0.05 31.94
C ILE A 264 24.13 1.35 31.39
N ASP A 265 24.10 1.46 30.07
CA ASP A 265 23.42 2.53 29.36
C ASP A 265 22.37 1.97 28.37
N TYR A 266 21.55 2.87 27.83
CA TYR A 266 20.42 2.53 26.97
C TYR A 266 20.35 3.43 25.74
N PRO A 267 21.16 3.18 24.71
CA PRO A 267 21.12 3.98 23.50
C PRO A 267 19.79 3.70 22.78
N THR A 268 19.20 4.77 22.27
CA THR A 268 17.90 4.76 21.61
C THR A 268 18.03 5.37 20.22
N GLU A 269 17.36 4.77 19.24
CA GLU A 269 17.24 5.27 17.88
C GLU A 269 15.78 5.31 17.45
N GLN A 270 15.47 6.27 16.58
CA GLN A 270 14.20 6.35 15.87
C GLN A 270 14.44 6.43 14.35
N VAL A 271 13.66 5.69 13.58
CA VAL A 271 13.64 5.73 12.11
C VAL A 271 12.19 5.91 11.66
N THR A 272 11.99 6.79 10.68
CA THR A 272 10.67 7.09 10.12
C THR A 272 10.62 6.62 8.67
N ALA A 273 9.61 5.82 8.34
CA ALA A 273 9.32 5.35 6.98
C ALA A 273 7.99 5.91 6.49
N THR A 274 7.86 6.11 5.17
CA THR A 274 6.65 6.68 4.57
C THR A 274 6.20 5.93 3.31
N ASP A 275 4.88 5.84 3.11
CA ASP A 275 4.26 5.44 1.84
C ASP A 275 3.11 6.40 1.53
N SER A 276 2.87 6.64 0.24
CA SER A 276 1.83 7.57 -0.19
C SER A 276 1.01 7.06 -1.37
N ARG A 277 -0.26 7.43 -1.38
CA ARG A 277 -1.22 7.09 -2.43
C ARG A 277 -2.01 8.32 -2.83
N HIS A 278 -1.92 8.65 -4.11
CA HIS A 278 -2.76 9.68 -4.71
C HIS A 278 -4.18 9.17 -4.95
N ALA A 279 -5.17 9.98 -4.58
CA ALA A 279 -6.58 9.69 -4.79
C ALA A 279 -7.38 10.97 -5.06
N VAL A 280 -8.51 10.82 -5.76
CA VAL A 280 -9.46 11.90 -6.00
C VAL A 280 -10.76 11.59 -5.26
N VAL A 281 -11.17 12.49 -4.38
CA VAL A 281 -12.43 12.32 -3.66
C VAL A 281 -13.60 12.51 -4.63
N SER A 282 -14.44 11.48 -4.74
CA SER A 282 -15.66 11.50 -5.53
C SER A 282 -16.85 11.78 -4.62
N GLN A 283 -17.50 12.94 -4.79
CA GLN A 283 -18.74 13.32 -4.10
C GLN A 283 -19.84 13.59 -5.11
N ILE A 284 -21.01 12.97 -4.94
CA ILE A 284 -22.21 13.41 -5.66
C ILE A 284 -22.60 14.77 -5.07
N ASP A 285 -22.32 15.85 -5.81
CA ASP A 285 -22.83 17.18 -5.48
C ASP A 285 -24.33 17.23 -5.83
N ASP A 286 -25.18 17.09 -4.80
CA ASP A 286 -26.62 17.14 -4.91
C ASP A 286 -27.15 18.57 -5.22
N ARG A 287 -26.30 19.59 -5.12
CA ARG A 287 -26.66 21.01 -5.32
C ARG A 287 -26.95 21.38 -6.77
N GLY A 288 -26.67 20.50 -7.73
CA GLY A 288 -26.90 20.70 -9.17
C GLY A 288 -28.31 20.37 -9.67
N GLY A 289 -29.22 19.93 -8.79
CA GLY A 289 -30.57 19.49 -9.15
C GLY A 289 -31.45 20.61 -9.72
N LYS A 290 -31.86 20.53 -10.99
CA LYS A 290 -32.86 21.44 -11.58
C LYS A 290 -34.18 20.70 -11.78
N ARG A 291 -35.28 21.31 -11.30
CA ARG A 291 -36.64 20.84 -11.63
C ARG A 291 -36.92 21.14 -13.11
N VAL A 292 -37.37 20.13 -13.84
CA VAL A 292 -37.76 20.25 -15.25
C VAL A 292 -39.19 19.74 -15.45
N THR A 293 -39.83 20.23 -16.50
CA THR A 293 -41.15 19.74 -16.94
C THR A 293 -40.94 18.98 -18.25
N PHE A 294 -41.61 17.84 -18.41
CA PHE A 294 -41.46 17.04 -19.63
C PHE A 294 -42.21 17.69 -20.80
N GLU A 295 -41.58 17.73 -21.97
CA GLU A 295 -42.15 18.37 -23.16
C GLU A 295 -43.46 17.71 -23.62
N ASN A 296 -43.61 16.42 -23.36
CA ASN A 296 -44.78 15.63 -23.80
C ASN A 296 -45.95 15.64 -22.80
N ASP A 297 -45.70 16.00 -21.54
CA ASP A 297 -46.75 16.15 -20.53
C ASP A 297 -46.34 17.21 -19.49
N PRO A 298 -46.94 18.42 -19.55
CA PRO A 298 -46.60 19.51 -18.64
C PRO A 298 -47.05 19.26 -17.19
N THR A 299 -47.81 18.19 -16.93
CA THR A 299 -48.21 17.81 -15.57
C THR A 299 -47.17 16.92 -14.87
N HIS A 300 -46.21 16.34 -15.60
CA HIS A 300 -45.10 15.59 -15.04
C HIS A 300 -43.88 16.47 -14.77
N THR A 301 -43.38 16.42 -13.53
CA THR A 301 -42.14 17.10 -13.14
C THR A 301 -41.02 16.11 -12.91
N GLY A 302 -39.86 16.37 -13.49
CA GLY A 302 -38.61 15.62 -13.26
C GLY A 302 -37.58 16.45 -12.50
N VAL A 303 -36.50 15.79 -12.09
CA VAL A 303 -35.29 16.43 -11.56
C VAL A 303 -34.12 16.01 -12.43
N VAL A 304 -33.37 16.98 -12.94
CA VAL A 304 -32.07 16.74 -13.57
C VAL A 304 -31.01 16.98 -12.51
N ILE A 305 -30.37 15.91 -12.07
CA ILE A 305 -29.16 16.00 -11.25
C ILE A 305 -27.99 15.91 -12.23
N HIS A 306 -27.07 16.87 -12.15
CA HIS A 306 -25.78 16.77 -12.81
C HIS A 306 -24.78 16.27 -11.78
N PRO A 307 -24.41 14.99 -11.77
CA PRO A 307 -23.35 14.54 -10.90
C PRO A 307 -22.09 15.31 -11.29
N GLY A 308 -21.46 15.97 -10.32
CA GLY A 308 -20.12 16.54 -10.49
C GLY A 308 -19.02 15.47 -10.65
N THR A 309 -19.40 14.20 -10.76
CA THR A 309 -18.55 13.02 -10.75
C THR A 309 -18.74 12.20 -12.02
N ARG A 310 -17.75 11.36 -12.33
CA ARG A 310 -17.82 10.44 -13.49
C ARG A 310 -18.78 9.26 -13.25
N TRP A 311 -19.10 8.97 -11.99
CA TRP A 311 -19.97 7.87 -11.58
C TRP A 311 -20.95 8.36 -10.50
N ALA A 312 -22.22 8.01 -10.64
CA ALA A 312 -23.27 8.29 -9.66
C ALA A 312 -24.38 7.25 -9.78
N ALA A 313 -24.88 6.79 -8.64
CA ALA A 313 -26.10 6.00 -8.55
C ALA A 313 -27.20 6.88 -7.93
N ILE A 314 -28.44 6.70 -8.40
CA ILE A 314 -29.62 7.35 -7.84
C ILE A 314 -30.54 6.22 -7.37
N ASP A 315 -30.76 6.12 -6.06
CA ASP A 315 -31.78 5.25 -5.50
C ASP A 315 -33.17 5.85 -5.78
N VAL A 316 -34.01 5.11 -6.51
CA VAL A 316 -35.38 5.52 -6.81
C VAL A 316 -36.32 4.61 -6.04
N GLY A 317 -37.16 5.20 -5.18
CA GLY A 317 -38.13 4.48 -4.36
C GLY A 317 -39.07 3.58 -5.18
N GLY A 318 -39.63 2.57 -4.50
CA GLY A 318 -40.06 1.26 -5.01
C GLY A 318 -41.03 1.13 -6.19
N ASP A 319 -41.52 2.21 -6.78
CA ASP A 319 -42.43 2.15 -7.94
C ASP A 319 -41.82 2.71 -9.24
N ALA A 320 -40.58 3.22 -9.21
CA ALA A 320 -39.92 3.75 -10.39
C ALA A 320 -39.03 2.69 -11.08
N ARG A 321 -39.16 2.56 -12.40
CA ARG A 321 -38.34 1.65 -13.22
C ARG A 321 -37.53 2.43 -14.24
N LEU A 322 -36.20 2.39 -14.15
CA LEU A 322 -35.28 3.02 -15.10
C LEU A 322 -34.86 2.03 -16.20
N ARG A 323 -34.88 2.50 -17.45
CA ARG A 323 -34.24 1.81 -18.59
C ARG A 323 -33.48 2.85 -19.42
N GLY A 324 -32.16 2.74 -19.52
CA GLY A 324 -31.40 3.48 -20.54
C GLY A 324 -29.90 3.59 -20.31
N ASN A 325 -29.14 3.35 -21.39
CA ASN A 325 -27.70 3.59 -21.50
C ASN A 325 -27.40 5.10 -21.43
N TRP A 326 -26.67 5.50 -20.38
CA TRP A 326 -25.90 6.74 -20.22
C TRP A 326 -26.51 8.03 -20.80
N ARG A 327 -27.51 8.54 -20.08
CA ARG A 327 -27.85 9.94 -19.76
C ARG A 327 -29.10 9.86 -18.89
N PHE A 328 -28.99 10.24 -17.62
CA PHE A 328 -30.07 10.07 -16.66
C PHE A 328 -31.24 11.01 -16.96
N TYR A 329 -32.26 10.48 -17.62
CA TYR A 329 -33.60 11.06 -17.67
C TYR A 329 -34.55 10.05 -17.02
N SER A 330 -35.15 10.37 -15.87
CA SER A 330 -36.19 9.54 -15.26
C SER A 330 -37.57 10.16 -15.53
N ALA A 331 -38.42 9.44 -16.27
CA ALA A 331 -39.84 9.73 -16.35
C ALA A 331 -40.56 8.98 -15.21
N GLY A 332 -41.34 9.70 -14.40
CA GLY A 332 -42.32 9.10 -13.49
C GLY A 332 -43.69 9.09 -14.16
N VAL A 333 -44.50 8.06 -13.88
CA VAL A 333 -45.92 8.02 -14.29
C VAL A 333 -46.76 8.56 -13.14
#